data_AF-A0A369KJZ2-F1
#
_entry.id   AF-A0A369KJZ2-F1
#
_cell.length_a   1.000
_cell.length_b   1.000
_cell.length_c   1.000
_cell.angle_alpha   90.00
_cell.angle_beta   90.00
_cell.angle_gamma   90.00
#
_symmetry.space_group_name_H-M   'P 1'
#
loop_
_entity.id
_entity.type
_entity.pdbx_description
1 polymer ?
#
loop_
_entity_poly.entity_id
_entity_poly.type
_entity_poly.pdbx_seq_one_letter_code
_entity_poly.pdbx_strand_id
1 'polypeptide(L)'
;MNSSLSKSPVRQHSYLEQEVLETIFGRGIGLYDNYANNVPRSIKQKCDFELKTQGSIRVAYSKESIFDLSLGGQDIARSIQGVLHYHNNSHTGVTHFTPNTYYKAVKPSDIADENLRRVRTFGFDIDQKTSVQQILFAFEVAGIPCKPTLILKTPKGVQFFVVFANNEAWYGSTAAVQYAKAIGEAIRSSLYEQGLQIDLNNSLFGWARFPREETIMYFEKENVWFKDEATEWFKELGLKRGNAAVNGSWLTSKAGRALWNMDEKGTRNMAAFELSVMAKRDGYELQETLLMMKERNAVATYPIGNKRLEKAVKSAYKKDYFVRPDVVEMICGVRPQLRGYYKHKKSKEERAYEKIEELVERTIDHLEKRLPVGEGSSLSISASQLAEEMNHEKAQVKSLTRAFKKVSKSKFIIRKKRDLKGNVMKGRYAGFVIYRTQDFMLQISKQKKKIQLPGDTYNAFCALEETKEYTSKLMCQLPKHLGTVSRSWVLGEVYRLGIFPGPGLWWIME
;
A
#
# COMPACT_ATOMS: atom_id res chain seq x y z
N MET A 1 -12.21 -17.72 64.57
CA MET A 1 -13.40 -17.61 63.70
C MET A 1 -13.30 -16.28 62.95
N ASN A 2 -13.10 -16.40 61.63
CA ASN A 2 -13.26 -15.42 60.55
C ASN A 2 -13.26 -13.93 60.91
N SER A 3 -12.09 -13.29 60.80
CA SER A 3 -12.02 -11.86 60.56
C SER A 3 -12.60 -11.57 59.18
N SER A 4 -13.76 -10.92 59.15
CA SER A 4 -14.34 -10.33 57.95
C SER A 4 -13.35 -9.34 57.34
N LEU A 5 -12.60 -9.80 56.35
CA LEU A 5 -11.92 -8.96 55.36
C LEU A 5 -13.01 -8.12 54.70
N SER A 6 -13.21 -6.90 55.19
CA SER A 6 -14.01 -5.90 54.50
C SER A 6 -13.36 -5.70 53.13
N LYS A 7 -13.97 -6.25 52.07
CA LYS A 7 -13.57 -5.98 50.70
C LYS A 7 -13.67 -4.47 50.51
N SER A 8 -12.52 -3.79 50.49
CA SER A 8 -12.42 -2.38 50.17
C SER A 8 -13.20 -2.11 48.87
N PRO A 9 -13.84 -0.94 48.72
CA PRO A 9 -14.69 -0.68 47.57
C PRO A 9 -13.91 -0.88 46.27
N VAL A 10 -14.31 -1.90 45.53
CA VAL A 10 -13.82 -2.18 44.17
C VAL A 10 -14.18 -0.97 43.33
N ARG A 11 -13.19 -0.29 42.73
CA ARG A 11 -13.44 0.90 41.90
C ARG A 11 -14.42 0.51 40.79
N GLN A 12 -15.44 1.33 40.55
CA GLN A 12 -16.31 1.18 39.39
C GLN A 12 -16.02 2.31 38.44
N HIS A 13 -15.78 1.98 37.18
CA HIS A 13 -15.63 2.99 36.16
C HIS A 13 -16.94 3.77 35.96
N SER A 14 -16.83 5.04 35.61
CA SER A 14 -17.98 5.85 35.26
C SER A 14 -18.35 5.77 33.79
N TYR A 15 -19.53 6.29 33.45
CA TYR A 15 -19.97 6.40 32.05
C TYR A 15 -19.00 7.24 31.22
N LEU A 16 -18.48 8.33 31.79
CA LEU A 16 -17.51 9.20 31.11
C LEU A 16 -16.21 8.46 30.81
N GLU A 17 -15.67 7.70 31.78
CA GLU A 17 -14.46 6.89 31.56
C GLU A 17 -14.68 5.86 30.43
N GLN A 18 -15.85 5.22 30.39
CA GLN A 18 -16.20 4.31 29.30
C GLN A 18 -16.31 5.03 27.95
N GLU A 19 -17.01 6.16 27.86
CA GLU A 19 -17.19 6.92 26.62
C GLU A 19 -15.87 7.44 26.05
N VAL A 20 -14.95 7.86 26.92
CA VAL A 20 -13.59 8.25 26.54
C VAL A 20 -12.82 7.07 25.93
N LEU A 21 -12.85 5.90 26.56
CA LEU A 21 -12.16 4.72 26.03
C LEU A 21 -12.78 4.24 24.70
N GLU A 22 -14.10 4.28 24.57
CA GLU A 22 -14.79 3.99 23.32
C GLU A 22 -14.40 4.96 22.21
N THR A 23 -14.20 6.23 22.53
CA THR A 23 -13.71 7.24 21.57
C THR A 23 -12.25 6.97 21.18
N ILE A 24 -11.36 6.71 22.15
CA ILE A 24 -9.93 6.44 21.92
C ILE A 24 -9.71 5.17 21.09
N PHE A 25 -10.41 4.08 21.42
CA PHE A 25 -10.22 2.80 20.76
C PHE A 25 -11.11 2.61 19.53
N GLY A 26 -12.30 3.19 19.53
CA GLY A 26 -13.33 2.92 18.54
C GLY A 26 -14.06 1.60 18.73
N ARG A 27 -15.34 1.62 18.38
CA ARG A 27 -16.21 0.43 18.32
C ARG A 27 -15.91 -0.41 17.08
N GLY A 28 -15.93 -1.73 17.20
CA GLY A 28 -16.13 -2.68 16.09
C GLY A 28 -14.91 -3.14 15.32
N ILE A 29 -13.73 -2.55 15.52
CA ILE A 29 -12.58 -2.81 14.65
C ILE A 29 -11.30 -3.00 15.47
N GLY A 30 -10.69 -4.19 15.42
CA GLY A 30 -9.35 -4.46 15.97
C GLY A 30 -9.29 -4.89 17.44
N LEU A 31 -10.40 -4.75 18.17
CA LEU A 31 -10.64 -5.28 19.51
C LEU A 31 -12.01 -6.00 19.49
N TYR A 32 -12.21 -7.00 20.33
CA TYR A 32 -13.50 -7.69 20.38
C TYR A 32 -14.60 -6.70 20.80
N ASP A 33 -15.62 -6.54 19.97
CA ASP A 33 -16.87 -5.89 20.42
C ASP A 33 -17.74 -6.82 21.24
N ASN A 34 -17.58 -8.15 21.08
CA ASN A 34 -18.11 -9.21 21.93
C ASN A 34 -17.45 -10.53 21.53
N TYR A 35 -17.63 -11.58 22.31
CA TYR A 35 -17.72 -12.95 21.77
C TYR A 35 -18.77 -12.98 20.63
N ALA A 36 -18.38 -12.51 19.44
CA ALA A 36 -19.28 -12.13 18.36
C ALA A 36 -19.42 -13.29 17.37
N ASN A 37 -20.43 -14.12 17.64
CA ASN A 37 -20.96 -15.09 16.69
C ASN A 37 -21.50 -14.34 15.47
N ASN A 38 -20.67 -14.09 14.44
CA ASN A 38 -21.01 -13.98 13.01
C ASN A 38 -19.95 -13.17 12.23
N VAL A 39 -18.81 -13.81 11.94
CA VAL A 39 -17.86 -13.31 10.92
C VAL A 39 -18.00 -14.15 9.64
N PRO A 40 -18.20 -13.54 8.45
CA PRO A 40 -18.32 -14.25 7.18
C PRO A 40 -17.11 -15.14 6.86
N ARG A 41 -17.36 -16.34 6.31
CA ARG A 41 -16.32 -17.34 5.99
C ARG A 41 -15.20 -16.82 5.08
N SER A 42 -15.49 -15.84 4.22
CA SER A 42 -14.51 -15.22 3.32
C SER A 42 -13.42 -14.42 4.04
N ILE A 43 -13.70 -13.91 5.24
CA ILE A 43 -12.73 -13.18 6.08
C ILE A 43 -11.92 -14.17 6.94
N LYS A 44 -12.52 -15.32 7.32
CA LYS A 44 -11.83 -16.39 8.08
C LYS A 44 -10.62 -16.97 7.33
N GLN A 45 -10.65 -17.06 6.00
CA GLN A 45 -9.58 -17.71 5.22
C GLN A 45 -8.26 -16.92 5.10
N LYS A 46 -8.21 -15.64 5.46
CA LYS A 46 -6.95 -14.86 5.50
C LYS A 46 -6.33 -14.79 6.90
N CYS A 47 -6.92 -15.48 7.87
CA CYS A 47 -6.67 -15.32 9.28
C CYS A 47 -6.52 -16.70 9.93
N ASP A 48 -5.33 -17.28 9.84
CA ASP A 48 -4.76 -18.20 10.83
C ASP A 48 -3.27 -18.40 10.46
N PHE A 49 -2.33 -18.57 11.39
CA PHE A 49 -2.35 -19.53 12.48
C PHE A 49 -1.78 -18.94 13.80
N GLU A 50 -2.46 -19.25 14.91
CA GLU A 50 -2.05 -19.15 16.33
C GLU A 50 -2.13 -17.77 17.03
N LEU A 51 -3.31 -17.12 17.07
CA LEU A 51 -3.63 -15.92 17.91
C LEU A 51 -3.11 -14.55 17.41
N LYS A 52 -2.74 -14.42 16.13
CA LYS A 52 -2.30 -13.13 15.52
C LYS A 52 -3.42 -12.26 14.93
N THR A 53 -4.68 -12.66 15.08
CA THR A 53 -5.84 -11.94 14.51
C THR A 53 -6.39 -10.85 15.43
N GLN A 54 -5.87 -10.71 16.67
CA GLN A 54 -6.42 -9.85 17.73
C GLN A 54 -5.43 -8.77 18.16
N GLY A 55 -5.88 -7.52 18.25
CA GLY A 55 -5.06 -6.43 18.76
C GLY A 55 -5.00 -6.57 20.26
N SER A 56 -3.87 -6.17 20.84
CA SER A 56 -3.67 -6.17 22.29
C SER A 56 -3.46 -4.74 22.78
N ILE A 57 -4.07 -4.46 23.91
CA ILE A 57 -3.86 -3.26 24.71
C ILE A 57 -3.18 -3.70 25.99
N ARG A 58 -2.22 -2.92 26.44
CA ARG A 58 -1.58 -3.16 27.73
C ARG A 58 -2.05 -2.15 28.75
N VAL A 59 -2.27 -2.62 29.97
CA VAL A 59 -2.66 -1.81 31.13
C VAL A 59 -1.67 -2.03 32.26
N ALA A 60 -1.45 -1.01 33.08
CA ALA A 60 -0.56 -1.05 34.23
C ALA A 60 -1.20 -0.33 35.42
N TYR A 61 -0.89 -0.79 36.63
CA TYR A 61 -1.46 -0.25 37.87
C TYR A 61 -0.56 0.77 38.57
N SER A 62 0.72 0.86 38.20
CA SER A 62 1.63 1.92 38.66
C SER A 62 2.62 2.34 37.59
N LYS A 63 3.43 3.38 37.85
CA LYS A 63 4.49 3.80 36.93
C LYS A 63 5.66 2.82 36.98
N GLU A 64 5.94 2.27 38.15
CA GLU A 64 7.02 1.34 38.43
C GLU A 64 6.78 0.03 37.69
N SER A 65 5.53 -0.44 37.67
CA SER A 65 5.19 -1.68 36.98
C SER A 65 5.40 -1.58 35.47
N ILE A 66 5.41 -0.38 34.86
CA ILE A 66 5.72 -0.18 33.42
C ILE A 66 7.13 -0.66 33.08
N PHE A 67 8.10 -0.39 33.96
CA PHE A 67 9.51 -0.64 33.72
C PHE A 67 9.97 -2.01 34.23
N ASP A 68 9.34 -2.52 35.29
CA ASP A 68 9.71 -3.78 35.91
C ASP A 68 8.54 -4.77 35.96
N LEU A 69 8.59 -5.78 35.09
CA LEU A 69 7.61 -6.85 35.04
C LEU A 69 7.67 -7.80 36.24
N SER A 70 8.81 -7.87 36.93
CA SER A 70 9.00 -8.82 38.04
C SER A 70 8.12 -8.46 39.25
N LEU A 71 7.72 -7.20 39.35
CA LEU A 71 6.81 -6.68 40.38
C LEU A 71 5.35 -7.13 40.17
N GLY A 72 5.04 -7.76 39.03
CA GLY A 72 3.66 -7.93 38.60
C GLY A 72 2.98 -6.58 38.34
N GLY A 73 1.67 -6.59 38.13
CA GLY A 73 0.90 -5.34 38.03
C GLY A 73 0.81 -4.72 36.63
N GLN A 74 0.83 -5.57 35.60
CA GLN A 74 0.37 -5.24 34.26
C GLN A 74 -0.52 -6.35 33.74
N ASP A 75 -1.51 -5.99 32.92
CA ASP A 75 -2.39 -6.94 32.25
C ASP A 75 -2.55 -6.63 30.77
N ILE A 76 -3.02 -7.62 30.02
CA ILE A 76 -3.27 -7.51 28.59
C ILE A 76 -4.77 -7.62 28.34
N ALA A 77 -5.34 -6.57 27.77
CA ALA A 77 -6.73 -6.52 27.34
C ALA A 77 -6.85 -6.71 25.82
N ARG A 78 -7.94 -7.35 25.39
CA ARG A 78 -8.28 -7.56 23.97
C ARG A 78 -9.63 -6.94 23.57
N SER A 79 -10.25 -6.22 24.50
CA SER A 79 -11.51 -5.48 24.35
C SER A 79 -11.54 -4.30 25.30
N ILE A 80 -12.39 -3.32 25.01
CA ILE A 80 -12.68 -2.19 25.90
C ILE A 80 -13.21 -2.73 27.23
N GLN A 81 -14.13 -3.70 27.17
CA GLN A 81 -14.66 -4.36 28.37
C GLN A 81 -13.59 -5.08 29.20
N GLY A 82 -12.55 -5.63 28.56
CA GLY A 82 -11.40 -6.19 29.26
C GLY A 82 -10.59 -5.12 30.00
N VAL A 83 -10.35 -3.97 29.36
CA VAL A 83 -9.69 -2.81 30.01
C VAL A 83 -10.49 -2.35 31.23
N LEU A 84 -11.81 -2.17 31.07
CA LEU A 84 -12.72 -1.77 32.14
C LEU A 84 -12.80 -2.82 33.26
N HIS A 85 -12.77 -4.11 32.91
CA HIS A 85 -12.72 -5.20 33.88
C HIS A 85 -11.47 -5.12 34.76
N TYR A 86 -10.28 -4.91 34.17
CA TYR A 86 -9.04 -4.74 34.93
C TYR A 86 -9.04 -3.45 35.74
N HIS A 87 -9.61 -2.37 35.19
CA HIS A 87 -9.78 -1.12 35.92
C HIS A 87 -10.66 -1.30 37.15
N ASN A 88 -11.76 -2.04 37.03
CA ASN A 88 -12.66 -2.25 38.16
C ASN A 88 -12.05 -3.21 39.20
N ASN A 89 -11.48 -4.33 38.77
CA ASN A 89 -11.05 -5.40 39.68
C ASN A 89 -9.67 -5.17 40.33
N SER A 90 -9.03 -4.03 40.09
CA SER A 90 -7.78 -3.66 40.75
C SER A 90 -8.03 -2.67 41.88
N HIS A 91 -7.30 -2.82 42.99
CA HIS A 91 -7.50 -2.00 44.19
C HIS A 91 -7.37 -0.49 43.93
N THR A 92 -6.44 -0.10 43.06
CA THR A 92 -6.17 1.30 42.69
C THR A 92 -6.77 1.70 41.34
N GLY A 93 -7.35 0.76 40.59
CA GLY A 93 -7.66 0.94 39.17
C GLY A 93 -6.42 0.97 38.27
N VAL A 94 -6.63 0.81 36.96
CA VAL A 94 -5.60 0.98 35.91
C VAL A 94 -5.10 2.43 35.88
N THR A 95 -3.81 2.67 36.03
CA THR A 95 -3.22 4.03 36.05
C THR A 95 -2.58 4.42 34.73
N HIS A 96 -2.10 3.43 33.95
CA HIS A 96 -1.50 3.67 32.64
C HIS A 96 -1.98 2.62 31.65
N PHE A 97 -1.98 2.99 30.38
CA PHE A 97 -2.40 2.11 29.31
C PHE A 97 -1.74 2.50 27.99
N THR A 98 -1.87 1.62 26.99
CA THR A 98 -1.52 1.94 25.61
C THR A 98 -2.78 2.34 24.83
N PRO A 99 -2.90 3.58 24.33
CA PRO A 99 -4.10 4.07 23.66
C PRO A 99 -4.27 3.50 22.23
N ASN A 100 -3.23 2.87 21.69
CA ASN A 100 -3.25 2.18 20.41
C ASN A 100 -3.16 0.65 20.60
N THR A 101 -3.55 -0.09 19.55
CA THR A 101 -3.52 -1.56 19.60
C THR A 101 -2.28 -2.12 18.93
N TYR A 102 -1.67 -3.12 19.56
CA TYR A 102 -0.45 -3.77 19.10
C TYR A 102 -0.72 -5.21 18.64
N TYR A 103 0.07 -5.71 17.68
CA TYR A 103 0.05 -7.13 17.28
C TYR A 103 0.50 -8.04 18.42
N LYS A 104 1.43 -7.56 19.24
CA LYS A 104 1.92 -8.21 20.46
C LYS A 104 2.14 -7.14 21.52
N ALA A 105 1.72 -7.44 22.74
CA ALA A 105 1.95 -6.61 23.90
C ALA A 105 2.26 -7.50 25.10
N VAL A 106 3.08 -8.55 24.93
CA VAL A 106 3.36 -9.55 25.98
C VAL A 106 4.54 -9.13 26.85
N LYS A 107 5.53 -8.45 26.29
CA LYS A 107 6.64 -7.80 27.00
C LYS A 107 6.59 -6.26 26.86
N PRO A 108 7.15 -5.47 27.78
CA PRO A 108 7.26 -4.01 27.65
C PRO A 108 7.98 -3.59 26.36
N SER A 109 8.99 -4.37 25.93
CA SER A 109 9.68 -4.19 24.65
C SER A 109 8.77 -4.34 23.43
N ASP A 110 7.62 -5.03 23.57
CA ASP A 110 6.68 -5.19 22.47
C ASP A 110 5.88 -3.89 22.24
N ILE A 111 5.87 -2.96 23.21
CA ILE A 111 5.27 -1.62 23.06
C ILE A 111 6.24 -0.73 22.25
N ALA A 112 6.34 -1.06 20.97
CA ALA A 112 7.21 -0.42 20.00
C ALA A 112 6.44 -0.17 18.70
N ASP A 113 6.86 0.84 17.94
CA ASP A 113 6.19 1.28 16.72
C ASP A 113 6.02 0.14 15.69
N GLU A 114 7.01 -0.76 15.59
CA GLU A 114 7.00 -1.91 14.69
C GLU A 114 5.90 -2.94 14.99
N ASN A 115 5.43 -2.95 16.24
CA ASN A 115 4.37 -3.86 16.69
C ASN A 115 2.99 -3.18 16.66
N LEU A 116 2.89 -1.91 16.25
CA LEU A 116 1.60 -1.24 16.13
C LEU A 116 0.75 -1.91 15.05
N ARG A 117 -0.42 -2.37 15.45
CA ARG A 117 -1.42 -2.92 14.53
C ARG A 117 -2.32 -1.83 13.98
N ARG A 118 -2.66 -0.86 14.81
CA ARG A 118 -3.58 0.22 14.48
C ARG A 118 -3.22 1.46 15.28
N VAL A 119 -2.92 2.53 14.56
CA VAL A 119 -2.70 3.86 15.13
C VAL A 119 -3.95 4.68 14.91
N ARG A 120 -4.57 5.05 16.01
CA ARG A 120 -5.76 5.87 16.07
C ARG A 120 -5.58 7.09 16.97
N THR A 121 -4.66 7.01 17.92
CA THR A 121 -4.52 8.04 18.93
C THR A 121 -3.07 8.49 19.00
N PHE A 122 -2.86 9.80 18.93
CA PHE A 122 -1.58 10.41 19.24
C PHE A 122 -1.63 10.94 20.67
N GLY A 123 -0.70 10.50 21.52
CA GLY A 123 -0.53 11.01 22.87
C GLY A 123 0.61 12.01 22.94
N PHE A 124 0.40 13.11 23.64
CA PHE A 124 1.41 14.15 23.85
C PHE A 124 1.46 14.51 25.32
N ASP A 125 2.68 14.61 25.87
CA ASP A 125 2.91 14.94 27.28
C ASP A 125 3.51 16.34 27.39
N ILE A 126 3.01 17.12 28.34
CA ILE A 126 3.49 18.46 28.69
C ILE A 126 3.91 18.41 30.15
N ASP A 127 5.20 18.61 30.42
CA ASP A 127 5.79 18.51 31.76
C ASP A 127 5.49 19.73 32.68
N GLN A 128 4.60 20.62 32.25
CA GLN A 128 4.15 21.80 32.99
C GLN A 128 2.62 21.84 33.10
N LYS A 129 2.13 22.37 34.24
CA LYS A 129 0.70 22.62 34.42
C LYS A 129 0.23 23.66 33.40
N THR A 130 -0.66 23.24 32.50
CA THR A 130 -1.15 24.06 31.39
C THR A 130 -2.67 24.02 31.41
N SER A 131 -3.31 25.16 31.16
CA SER A 131 -4.78 25.23 31.09
C SER A 131 -5.30 24.61 29.78
N VAL A 132 -6.56 24.16 29.79
CA VAL A 132 -7.25 23.67 28.58
C VAL A 132 -7.23 24.72 27.47
N GLN A 133 -7.51 25.98 27.82
CA GLN A 133 -7.58 27.10 26.89
C GLN A 133 -6.24 27.37 26.21
N GLN A 134 -5.12 27.28 26.94
CA GLN A 134 -3.79 27.44 26.36
C GLN A 134 -3.49 26.37 25.31
N ILE A 135 -3.87 25.12 25.57
CA ILE A 135 -3.68 24.02 24.61
C ILE A 135 -4.55 24.27 23.37
N LEU A 136 -5.84 24.56 23.55
CA LEU A 136 -6.75 24.83 22.42
C LEU A 136 -6.32 26.03 21.59
N PHE A 137 -5.88 27.11 22.24
CA PHE A 137 -5.37 28.31 21.57
C PHE A 137 -4.11 28.02 20.77
N ALA A 138 -3.19 27.19 21.29
CA ALA A 138 -1.98 26.82 20.55
C ALA A 138 -2.28 26.03 19.26
N PHE A 139 -3.30 25.16 19.27
CA PHE A 139 -3.74 24.46 18.05
C PHE A 139 -4.26 25.44 16.99
N GLU A 140 -5.06 26.41 17.42
CA GLU A 140 -5.62 27.46 16.55
C GLU A 140 -4.51 28.32 15.93
N VAL A 141 -3.59 28.84 16.75
CA VAL A 141 -2.49 29.70 16.28
C VAL A 141 -1.51 28.93 15.40
N ALA A 142 -1.25 27.65 15.70
CA ALA A 142 -0.43 26.78 14.87
C ALA A 142 -1.10 26.40 13.53
N GLY A 143 -2.37 26.77 13.32
CA GLY A 143 -3.12 26.43 12.10
C GLY A 143 -3.27 24.92 11.92
N ILE A 144 -3.40 24.17 13.01
CA ILE A 144 -3.65 22.73 12.98
C ILE A 144 -5.17 22.56 12.87
N PRO A 145 -5.68 21.85 11.86
CA PRO A 145 -7.12 21.80 11.59
C PRO A 145 -7.92 20.98 12.61
N CYS A 146 -7.24 20.14 13.41
CA CYS A 146 -7.86 19.38 14.47
C CYS A 146 -7.71 20.05 15.84
N LYS A 147 -8.47 19.56 16.82
CA LYS A 147 -8.34 19.92 18.23
C LYS A 147 -8.08 18.65 19.04
N PRO A 148 -7.50 18.76 20.25
CA PRO A 148 -7.46 17.65 21.19
C PRO A 148 -8.85 17.06 21.42
N THR A 149 -8.96 15.75 21.42
CA THR A 149 -10.18 15.02 21.80
C THR A 149 -10.28 14.89 23.31
N LEU A 150 -9.13 14.78 23.99
CA LEU A 150 -9.03 14.56 25.42
C LEU A 150 -7.82 15.29 25.99
N ILE A 151 -7.98 15.90 27.16
CA ILE A 151 -6.90 16.49 27.96
C ILE A 151 -7.01 15.96 29.39
N LEU A 152 -5.91 15.40 29.89
CA LEU A 152 -5.79 14.79 31.21
C LEU A 152 -4.79 15.56 32.07
N LYS A 153 -5.16 15.79 33.32
CA LYS A 153 -4.25 16.26 34.36
C LYS A 153 -3.30 15.13 34.75
N THR A 154 -2.00 15.41 34.76
CA THR A 154 -0.98 14.51 35.32
C THR A 154 -0.39 15.13 36.60
N PRO A 155 0.35 14.37 37.43
CA PRO A 155 0.95 14.93 38.64
C PRO A 155 1.89 16.10 38.39
N LYS A 156 2.62 16.10 37.26
CA LYS A 156 3.62 17.12 36.91
C LYS A 156 3.13 18.13 35.88
N GLY A 157 2.16 17.76 35.04
CA GLY A 157 1.64 18.63 34.00
C GLY A 157 0.35 18.10 33.40
N VAL A 158 0.33 17.94 32.08
CA VAL A 158 -0.88 17.61 31.32
C VAL A 158 -0.54 16.68 30.17
N GLN A 159 -1.39 15.69 29.91
CA GLN A 159 -1.31 14.84 28.73
C GLN A 159 -2.54 15.08 27.86
N PHE A 160 -2.37 15.27 26.56
CA PHE A 160 -3.49 15.41 25.64
C PHE A 160 -3.43 14.40 24.51
N PHE A 161 -4.59 14.14 23.91
CA PHE A 161 -4.76 13.15 22.87
C PHE A 161 -5.48 13.73 21.67
N VAL A 162 -4.96 13.41 20.49
CA VAL A 162 -5.65 13.62 19.20
C VAL A 162 -6.07 12.25 18.69
N VAL A 163 -7.37 12.05 18.46
CA VAL A 163 -7.95 10.76 18.10
C VAL A 163 -8.52 10.81 16.69
N PHE A 164 -8.22 9.81 15.86
CA PHE A 164 -8.83 9.65 14.54
C PHE A 164 -10.24 9.05 14.63
N ALA A 165 -11.11 9.45 13.71
CA ALA A 165 -12.49 8.95 13.62
C ALA A 165 -12.56 7.42 13.42
N ASN A 166 -13.76 6.83 13.61
CA ASN A 166 -13.91 5.38 13.76
C ASN A 166 -13.30 4.51 12.65
N ASN A 167 -13.46 4.94 11.40
CA ASN A 167 -12.97 4.23 10.23
C ASN A 167 -11.63 4.79 9.72
N GLU A 168 -11.05 5.74 10.45
CA GLU A 168 -9.93 6.57 10.01
C GLU A 168 -8.59 6.16 10.63
N ALA A 169 -8.44 4.93 11.12
CA ALA A 169 -7.16 4.50 11.70
C ALA A 169 -6.08 4.18 10.64
N TRP A 170 -4.82 4.29 11.02
CA TRP A 170 -3.67 3.82 10.24
C TRP A 170 -3.36 2.37 10.61
N TYR A 171 -3.36 1.46 9.64
CA TYR A 171 -3.13 0.04 9.88
C TYR A 171 -1.65 -0.33 9.72
N GLY A 172 -1.20 -1.26 10.57
CA GLY A 172 0.19 -1.59 10.98
C GLY A 172 1.22 -1.98 9.91
N SER A 173 1.08 -1.53 8.67
CA SER A 173 2.22 -1.51 7.74
C SER A 173 3.25 -0.47 8.19
N THR A 174 4.54 -0.80 8.06
CA THR A 174 5.65 0.09 8.46
C THR A 174 5.52 1.47 7.84
N ALA A 175 5.13 1.56 6.56
CA ALA A 175 4.94 2.83 5.86
C ALA A 175 3.80 3.66 6.44
N ALA A 176 2.66 3.06 6.77
CA ALA A 176 1.53 3.76 7.35
C ALA A 176 1.84 4.25 8.77
N VAL A 177 2.50 3.43 9.60
CA VAL A 177 2.91 3.83 10.95
C VAL A 177 3.94 4.96 10.91
N GLN A 178 4.94 4.88 10.03
CA GLN A 178 5.92 5.95 9.83
C GLN A 178 5.26 7.25 9.36
N TYR A 179 4.29 7.16 8.45
CA TYR A 179 3.56 8.33 7.97
C TYR A 179 2.71 8.96 9.08
N ALA A 180 1.96 8.16 9.83
CA ALA A 180 1.20 8.62 11.00
C ALA A 180 2.12 9.27 12.04
N LYS A 181 3.30 8.67 12.29
CA LYS A 181 4.31 9.23 13.19
C LYS A 181 4.78 10.59 12.70
N ALA A 182 5.08 10.73 11.41
CA ALA A 182 5.49 12.01 10.84
C ALA A 182 4.44 13.11 11.00
N ILE A 183 3.14 12.78 10.89
CA ILE A 183 2.04 13.71 11.18
C ILE A 183 2.03 14.10 12.66
N GLY A 184 2.14 13.13 13.57
CA GLY A 184 2.17 13.41 15.01
C GLY A 184 3.38 14.26 15.42
N GLU A 185 4.56 14.00 14.85
CA GLU A 185 5.75 14.82 15.04
C GLU A 185 5.56 16.23 14.47
N ALA A 186 4.90 16.38 13.33
CA ALA A 186 4.57 17.69 12.79
C ALA A 186 3.64 18.49 13.70
N ILE A 187 2.63 17.85 14.33
CA ILE A 187 1.79 18.48 15.35
C ILE A 187 2.67 18.95 16.50
N ARG A 188 3.49 18.04 17.03
CA ARG A 188 4.41 18.34 18.14
C ARG A 188 5.28 19.55 17.86
N SER A 189 5.98 19.56 16.73
CA SER A 189 6.85 20.68 16.35
C SER A 189 6.08 21.99 16.20
N SER A 190 4.90 21.94 15.56
CA SER A 190 4.09 23.16 15.32
C SER A 190 3.56 23.74 16.63
N LEU A 191 3.19 22.90 17.60
CA LEU A 191 2.77 23.35 18.93
C LEU A 191 3.95 23.83 19.78
N TYR A 192 5.11 23.18 19.66
CA TYR A 192 6.34 23.62 20.32
C TYR A 192 6.78 25.00 19.83
N GLU A 193 6.65 25.28 18.53
CA GLU A 193 6.88 26.61 17.94
C GLU A 193 5.96 27.69 18.53
N GLN A 194 4.76 27.33 19.01
CA GLN A 194 3.85 28.24 19.72
C GLN A 194 4.16 28.38 21.23
N GLY A 195 5.27 27.82 21.70
CA GLY A 195 5.71 27.94 23.10
C GLY A 195 5.08 26.92 24.06
N LEU A 196 4.36 25.90 23.57
CA LEU A 196 3.97 24.77 24.41
C LEU A 196 5.19 23.86 24.68
N GLN A 197 5.54 23.68 25.95
CA GLN A 197 6.64 22.81 26.39
C GLN A 197 6.26 21.33 26.32
N ILE A 198 5.98 20.84 25.11
CA ILE A 198 5.70 19.42 24.86
C ILE A 198 7.01 18.63 24.95
N ASP A 199 7.00 17.49 25.63
CA ASP A 199 8.15 16.59 25.69
C ASP A 199 8.43 16.00 24.29
N LEU A 200 9.59 16.36 23.74
CA LEU A 200 10.04 15.92 22.42
C LEU A 200 10.47 14.44 22.38
N ASN A 201 10.77 13.85 23.54
CA ASN A 201 11.21 12.47 23.66
C ASN A 201 10.07 11.51 24.02
N ASN A 202 8.88 12.06 24.34
CA ASN A 202 7.71 11.25 24.64
C ASN A 202 7.28 10.40 23.43
N SER A 203 6.88 9.15 23.66
CA SER A 203 6.37 8.30 22.58
C SER A 203 4.93 8.66 22.23
N LEU A 204 4.68 9.04 20.97
CA LEU A 204 3.35 9.36 20.44
C LEU A 204 2.33 8.21 20.59
N PHE A 205 2.81 6.97 20.59
CA PHE A 205 1.96 5.77 20.53
C PHE A 205 2.05 4.87 21.76
N GLY A 206 3.03 5.13 22.64
CA GLY A 206 3.42 4.27 23.74
C GLY A 206 2.51 4.36 24.96
N TRP A 207 3.11 4.27 26.14
CA TRP A 207 2.39 4.34 27.40
C TRP A 207 1.84 5.74 27.66
N ALA A 208 0.60 5.80 28.12
CA ALA A 208 -0.10 7.02 28.48
C ALA A 208 -0.84 6.85 29.81
N ARG A 209 -1.23 7.98 30.44
CA ARG A 209 -2.08 7.97 31.62
C ARG A 209 -3.48 7.48 31.26
N PHE A 210 -4.01 6.60 32.08
CA PHE A 210 -5.38 6.13 31.93
C PHE A 210 -6.37 7.28 32.24
N PRO A 211 -7.37 7.53 31.38
CA PRO A 211 -8.37 8.56 31.62
C PRO A 211 -9.23 8.17 32.81
N ARG A 212 -9.31 9.06 33.79
CA ARG A 212 -10.16 8.90 34.97
C ARG A 212 -11.04 10.11 35.12
N GLU A 213 -12.25 9.94 35.62
CA GLU A 213 -13.19 11.06 35.76
C GLU A 213 -12.57 12.23 36.55
N GLU A 214 -11.80 11.94 37.61
CA GLU A 214 -11.11 12.96 38.40
C GLU A 214 -9.89 13.61 37.71
N THR A 215 -9.35 13.02 36.63
CA THR A 215 -8.19 13.54 35.90
C THR A 215 -8.55 14.17 34.56
N ILE A 216 -9.74 13.90 34.02
CA ILE A 216 -10.22 14.49 32.77
C ILE A 216 -10.46 15.99 32.98
N MET A 217 -9.70 16.82 32.25
CA MET A 217 -9.86 18.28 32.26
C MET A 217 -10.75 18.76 31.10
N TYR A 218 -10.72 18.04 29.98
CA TYR A 218 -11.48 18.34 28.78
C TYR A 218 -11.69 17.05 27.99
N PHE A 219 -12.90 16.85 27.51
CA PHE A 219 -13.24 15.75 26.61
C PHE A 219 -14.33 16.23 25.66
N GLU A 220 -14.09 16.06 24.36
CA GLU A 220 -15.05 16.37 23.31
C GLU A 220 -15.03 15.23 22.30
N LYS A 221 -16.09 14.43 22.26
CA LYS A 221 -16.10 13.20 21.44
C LYS A 221 -16.18 13.50 19.95
N GLU A 222 -16.71 14.67 19.58
CA GLU A 222 -16.81 15.14 18.20
C GLU A 222 -15.47 15.64 17.66
N ASN A 223 -14.50 15.97 18.53
CA ASN A 223 -13.14 16.38 18.13
C ASN A 223 -12.29 15.17 17.68
N VAL A 224 -12.81 14.39 16.74
CA VAL A 224 -12.07 13.34 16.05
C VAL A 224 -11.53 13.85 14.72
N TRP A 225 -10.37 13.35 14.33
CA TRP A 225 -9.68 13.77 13.11
C TRP A 225 -9.85 12.77 11.97
N PHE A 226 -9.88 13.26 10.73
CA PHE A 226 -9.98 12.42 9.53
C PHE A 226 -8.62 12.29 8.84
N LYS A 227 -8.30 11.11 8.27
CA LYS A 227 -6.97 10.91 7.65
C LYS A 227 -6.73 11.82 6.46
N ASP A 228 -7.75 12.09 5.66
CA ASP A 228 -7.62 12.92 4.47
C ASP A 228 -7.24 14.36 4.84
N GLU A 229 -7.91 14.94 5.84
CA GLU A 229 -7.59 16.25 6.39
C GLU A 229 -6.19 16.28 7.01
N ALA A 230 -5.82 15.25 7.78
CA ALA A 230 -4.48 15.14 8.35
C ALA A 230 -3.39 15.05 7.28
N THR A 231 -3.66 14.29 6.22
CA THR A 231 -2.76 14.09 5.08
C THR A 231 -2.63 15.38 4.27
N GLU A 232 -3.72 16.10 4.05
CA GLU A 232 -3.74 17.38 3.34
C GLU A 232 -2.98 18.45 4.12
N TRP A 233 -3.31 18.63 5.40
CA TRP A 233 -2.58 19.55 6.28
C TRP A 233 -1.09 19.23 6.34
N PHE A 234 -0.71 17.96 6.50
CA PHE A 234 0.71 17.59 6.55
C PHE A 234 1.42 17.86 5.21
N LYS A 235 0.75 17.66 4.08
CA LYS A 235 1.28 18.05 2.76
C LYS A 235 1.43 19.57 2.65
N GLU A 236 0.43 20.34 3.06
CA GLU A 236 0.51 21.79 3.09
C GLU A 236 1.63 22.28 3.99
N LEU A 237 1.82 21.67 5.16
CA LEU A 237 2.91 21.99 6.06
C LEU A 237 4.26 21.70 5.39
N GLY A 238 4.38 20.60 4.65
CA GLY A 238 5.55 20.31 3.82
C GLY A 238 5.73 21.32 2.67
N LEU A 239 4.65 21.88 2.12
CA LEU A 239 4.73 22.96 1.13
C LEU A 239 5.13 24.30 1.77
N LYS A 240 4.59 24.61 2.96
CA LYS A 240 4.84 25.84 3.76
C LYS A 240 6.23 25.86 4.39
N ARG A 241 6.71 24.70 4.87
CA ARG A 241 8.08 24.50 5.39
C ARG A 241 9.13 24.30 4.29
N GLY A 242 8.72 24.44 3.02
CA GLY A 242 9.53 24.13 1.86
C GLY A 242 9.73 22.62 1.74
N ASN A 243 9.18 22.00 0.70
CA ASN A 243 9.54 20.64 0.33
C ASN A 243 10.95 20.66 -0.27
N ALA A 244 11.94 20.95 0.58
CA ALA A 244 13.34 20.58 0.46
C ALA A 244 13.45 19.05 0.61
N ALA A 245 12.83 18.31 -0.31
CA ALA A 245 13.12 16.90 -0.52
C ALA A 245 14.16 16.76 -1.65
N VAL A 246 15.27 17.47 -1.49
CA VAL A 246 16.55 17.16 -2.13
C VAL A 246 17.62 17.06 -1.03
N ASN A 247 17.52 16.05 -0.14
CA ASN A 247 18.51 15.79 0.93
C ASN A 247 18.97 17.07 1.69
N GLY A 248 18.13 17.58 2.60
CA GLY A 248 18.41 18.82 3.33
C GLY A 248 18.25 20.07 2.45
N SER A 249 18.44 21.26 3.02
CA SER A 249 18.61 22.50 2.23
C SER A 249 19.50 22.22 1.02
N TRP A 250 19.22 22.81 -0.13
CA TRP A 250 19.84 22.49 -1.40
C TRP A 250 21.37 22.58 -1.32
N LEU A 251 21.91 23.48 -0.49
CA LEU A 251 23.35 23.60 -0.17
C LEU A 251 23.88 22.63 0.88
N THR A 252 23.04 21.93 1.63
CA THR A 252 23.45 20.87 2.56
C THR A 252 23.52 19.52 1.87
N SER A 253 22.75 19.33 0.79
CA SER A 253 22.77 18.13 -0.04
C SER A 253 24.14 17.89 -0.68
N LYS A 254 24.57 16.62 -0.78
CA LYS A 254 25.86 16.29 -1.43
C LYS A 254 25.91 16.79 -2.89
N ALA A 255 24.78 16.64 -3.60
CA ALA A 255 24.68 17.07 -5.00
C ALA A 255 24.71 18.60 -5.13
N GLY A 256 24.00 19.33 -4.28
CA GLY A 256 23.98 20.79 -4.34
C GLY A 256 25.28 21.43 -3.84
N ARG A 257 25.99 20.85 -2.87
CA ARG A 257 27.38 21.26 -2.54
C ARG A 257 28.33 21.06 -3.71
N ALA A 258 28.25 19.88 -4.34
CA ALA A 258 29.06 19.60 -5.52
C ALA A 258 28.75 20.61 -6.63
N LEU A 259 27.47 20.89 -6.90
CA LEU A 259 27.06 21.86 -7.91
C LEU A 259 27.44 23.31 -7.56
N TRP A 260 27.39 23.68 -6.28
CA TRP A 260 27.79 25.00 -5.79
C TRP A 260 29.24 25.32 -6.16
N ASN A 261 30.12 24.31 -6.08
CA ASN A 261 31.53 24.44 -6.41
C ASN A 261 31.83 24.35 -7.92
N MET A 262 30.83 24.10 -8.79
CA MET A 262 31.06 24.01 -10.25
C MET A 262 31.03 25.37 -10.94
N ASP A 263 32.20 25.87 -11.34
CA ASP A 263 32.35 27.11 -12.09
C ASP A 263 32.99 26.92 -13.48
N GLU A 264 33.24 25.69 -13.91
CA GLU A 264 33.91 25.38 -15.18
C GLU A 264 33.22 25.99 -16.42
N LYS A 265 34.06 26.39 -17.38
CA LYS A 265 33.62 26.98 -18.65
C LYS A 265 32.88 25.93 -19.49
N GLY A 266 31.56 26.07 -19.55
CA GLY A 266 30.67 25.19 -20.32
C GLY A 266 29.52 24.67 -19.47
N THR A 267 29.79 24.35 -18.20
CA THR A 267 28.81 23.80 -17.26
C THR A 267 28.25 24.85 -16.29
N ARG A 268 28.99 25.93 -16.01
CA ARG A 268 28.61 27.01 -15.07
C ARG A 268 27.19 27.57 -15.22
N ASN A 269 26.70 27.75 -16.46
CA ASN A 269 25.35 28.27 -16.70
C ASN A 269 24.28 27.24 -16.32
N MET A 270 24.54 25.96 -16.63
CA MET A 270 23.63 24.87 -16.27
C MET A 270 23.65 24.66 -14.76
N ALA A 271 24.82 24.79 -14.13
CA ALA A 271 24.95 24.76 -12.68
C ALA A 271 24.11 25.87 -12.02
N ALA A 272 24.24 27.12 -12.46
CA ALA A 272 23.44 28.24 -11.93
C ALA A 272 21.92 28.01 -12.10
N PHE A 273 21.50 27.44 -13.23
CA PHE A 273 20.09 27.12 -13.48
C PHE A 273 19.58 26.01 -12.54
N GLU A 274 20.26 24.87 -12.47
CA GLU A 274 19.82 23.75 -11.62
C GLU A 274 19.84 24.13 -10.13
N LEU A 275 20.85 24.87 -9.66
CA LEU A 275 20.86 25.41 -8.28
C LEU A 275 19.66 26.31 -8.02
N SER A 276 19.27 27.13 -8.99
CA SER A 276 18.10 28.00 -8.85
C SER A 276 16.79 27.20 -8.81
N VAL A 277 16.70 26.09 -9.55
CA VAL A 277 15.55 25.17 -9.50
C VAL A 277 15.49 24.47 -8.12
N MET A 278 16.64 24.09 -7.56
CA MET A 278 16.73 23.52 -6.21
C MET A 278 16.34 24.55 -5.15
N ALA A 279 16.88 25.77 -5.21
CA ALA A 279 16.54 26.85 -4.29
C ALA A 279 15.05 27.21 -4.32
N LYS A 280 14.44 27.32 -5.52
CA LYS A 280 12.99 27.53 -5.66
C LYS A 280 12.18 26.44 -4.98
N ARG A 281 12.60 25.18 -5.11
CA ARG A 281 11.91 24.03 -4.47
C ARG A 281 12.01 24.05 -2.95
N ASP A 282 13.13 24.52 -2.46
CA ASP A 282 13.40 24.66 -1.04
C ASP A 282 12.70 25.90 -0.44
N GLY A 283 11.94 26.65 -1.23
CA GLY A 283 11.12 27.77 -0.77
C GLY A 283 11.80 29.13 -0.80
N TYR A 284 13.00 29.24 -1.36
CA TYR A 284 13.65 30.54 -1.52
C TYR A 284 12.91 31.40 -2.53
N GLU A 285 12.86 32.71 -2.27
CA GLU A 285 12.31 33.67 -3.22
C GLU A 285 13.30 33.96 -4.36
N LEU A 286 12.76 34.52 -5.46
CA LEU A 286 13.55 34.91 -6.62
C LEU A 286 14.67 35.89 -6.25
N GLN A 287 14.39 36.87 -5.39
CA GLN A 287 15.36 37.91 -5.01
C GLN A 287 16.48 37.34 -4.13
N GLU A 288 16.13 36.49 -3.15
CA GLU A 288 17.10 35.78 -2.32
C GLU A 288 18.00 34.88 -3.17
N THR A 289 17.42 34.14 -4.11
CA THR A 289 18.19 33.29 -5.02
C THR A 289 19.11 34.10 -5.91
N LEU A 290 18.66 35.25 -6.41
CA LEU A 290 19.49 36.16 -7.20
C LEU A 290 20.68 36.68 -6.39
N LEU A 291 20.48 37.04 -5.12
CA LEU A 291 21.54 37.49 -4.23
C LEU A 291 22.58 36.39 -4.01
N MET A 292 22.15 35.20 -3.59
CA MET A 292 23.03 34.04 -3.37
C MET A 292 23.83 33.66 -4.62
N MET A 293 23.17 33.66 -5.79
CA MET A 293 23.85 33.33 -7.05
C MET A 293 24.86 34.41 -7.45
N LYS A 294 24.60 35.69 -7.16
CA LYS A 294 25.55 36.79 -7.41
C LYS A 294 26.78 36.68 -6.50
N GLU A 295 26.58 36.42 -5.22
CA GLU A 295 27.66 36.21 -4.24
C GLU A 295 28.56 35.05 -4.65
N ARG A 296 27.97 33.90 -4.99
CA ARG A 296 28.68 32.74 -5.54
C ARG A 296 29.48 33.08 -6.79
N ASN A 297 28.86 33.81 -7.72
CA ASN A 297 29.48 34.16 -8.99
C ASN A 297 30.62 35.16 -8.83
N ALA A 298 30.64 35.96 -7.75
CA ALA A 298 31.72 36.90 -7.46
C ALA A 298 33.02 36.19 -7.03
N VAL A 299 32.92 35.02 -6.39
CA VAL A 299 34.07 34.22 -5.94
C VAL A 299 34.45 33.09 -6.91
N ALA A 300 33.79 32.98 -8.06
CA ALA A 300 34.01 31.92 -9.04
C ALA A 300 35.27 32.17 -9.90
N THR A 301 36.00 31.11 -10.23
CA THR A 301 37.18 31.12 -11.11
C THR A 301 36.83 31.61 -12.51
N TYR A 302 35.67 31.19 -13.03
CA TYR A 302 35.17 31.61 -14.33
C TYR A 302 33.77 32.23 -14.20
N PRO A 303 33.66 33.52 -13.82
CA PRO A 303 32.38 34.15 -13.55
C PRO A 303 31.51 34.27 -14.81
N ILE A 304 30.19 34.21 -14.60
CA ILE A 304 29.16 34.45 -15.60
C ILE A 304 28.82 35.94 -15.59
N GLY A 305 28.63 36.57 -16.76
CA GLY A 305 28.19 37.95 -16.81
C GLY A 305 26.80 38.14 -16.15
N ASN A 306 26.63 39.20 -15.37
CA ASN A 306 25.42 39.43 -14.55
C ASN A 306 24.11 39.28 -15.31
N LYS A 307 23.99 39.86 -16.51
CA LYS A 307 22.78 39.72 -17.36
C LYS A 307 22.45 38.26 -17.68
N ARG A 308 23.47 37.43 -17.90
CA ARG A 308 23.31 36.00 -18.23
C ARG A 308 22.99 35.17 -17.00
N LEU A 309 23.59 35.49 -15.85
CA LEU A 309 23.26 34.89 -14.57
C LEU A 309 21.79 35.17 -14.20
N GLU A 310 21.37 36.44 -14.24
CA GLU A 310 19.98 36.82 -13.98
C GLU A 310 18.99 36.13 -14.91
N LYS A 311 19.33 36.00 -16.19
CA LYS A 311 18.50 35.27 -17.15
C LYS A 311 18.34 33.79 -16.76
N ALA A 312 19.39 33.14 -16.26
CA ALA A 312 19.33 31.74 -15.83
C ALA A 312 18.42 31.60 -14.59
N VAL A 313 18.63 32.42 -13.56
CA VAL A 313 17.83 32.39 -12.33
C VAL A 313 16.36 32.70 -12.64
N LYS A 314 16.07 33.79 -13.36
CA LYS A 314 14.70 34.15 -13.76
C LYS A 314 14.04 33.04 -14.59
N SER A 315 14.79 32.35 -15.43
CA SER A 315 14.25 31.22 -16.21
C SER A 315 13.85 30.05 -15.32
N ALA A 316 14.63 29.72 -14.28
CA ALA A 316 14.27 28.67 -13.32
C ALA A 316 12.95 28.97 -12.59
N TYR A 317 12.64 30.25 -12.36
CA TYR A 317 11.42 30.68 -11.67
C TYR A 317 10.18 30.79 -12.56
N LYS A 318 10.33 30.89 -13.89
CA LYS A 318 9.19 31.07 -14.83
C LYS A 318 8.19 29.90 -14.86
N LYS A 319 8.65 28.68 -14.62
CA LYS A 319 7.83 27.47 -14.63
C LYS A 319 8.22 26.59 -13.45
N ASP A 320 7.43 25.55 -13.19
CA ASP A 320 7.76 24.54 -12.18
C ASP A 320 8.67 23.48 -12.77
N TYR A 321 9.89 23.90 -13.09
CA TYR A 321 10.95 23.01 -13.54
C TYR A 321 11.29 22.00 -12.45
N PHE A 322 11.68 20.80 -12.86
CA PHE A 322 12.21 19.76 -11.98
C PHE A 322 13.73 19.69 -12.09
N VAL A 323 14.39 19.39 -10.97
CA VAL A 323 15.82 19.07 -10.96
C VAL A 323 16.03 17.89 -11.87
N ARG A 324 16.98 17.99 -12.79
CA ARG A 324 17.28 16.94 -13.77
C ARG A 324 18.45 16.10 -13.27
N PRO A 325 18.22 14.87 -12.74
CA PRO A 325 19.29 14.11 -12.10
C PRO A 325 20.45 13.76 -13.03
N ASP A 326 20.12 13.49 -14.30
CA ASP A 326 21.04 13.23 -15.39
C ASP A 326 21.94 14.43 -15.67
N VAL A 327 21.37 15.62 -15.72
CA VAL A 327 22.13 16.86 -15.95
C VAL A 327 23.02 17.19 -14.75
N VAL A 328 22.50 17.03 -13.53
CA VAL A 328 23.27 17.25 -12.30
C VAL A 328 24.44 16.27 -12.20
N GLU A 329 24.20 14.98 -12.45
CA GLU A 329 25.22 13.93 -12.47
C GLU A 329 26.29 14.20 -13.54
N MET A 330 25.89 14.66 -14.73
CA MET A 330 26.82 15.07 -15.79
C MET A 330 27.69 16.27 -15.40
N ILE A 331 27.15 17.24 -14.65
CA ILE A 331 27.87 18.47 -14.29
C ILE A 331 28.85 18.24 -13.15
N CYS A 332 28.44 17.57 -12.08
CA CYS A 332 29.23 17.49 -10.85
C CYS A 332 29.62 16.07 -10.44
N GLY A 333 29.28 15.05 -11.24
CA GLY A 333 29.58 13.64 -10.94
C GLY A 333 28.75 13.05 -9.79
N VAL A 334 27.80 13.80 -9.22
CA VAL A 334 26.96 13.37 -8.10
C VAL A 334 25.50 13.34 -8.51
N ARG A 335 24.92 12.14 -8.57
CA ARG A 335 23.49 11.99 -8.85
C ARG A 335 22.64 12.42 -7.64
N PRO A 336 21.66 13.34 -7.81
CA PRO A 336 20.77 13.74 -6.74
C PRO A 336 19.76 12.62 -6.46
N GLN A 337 19.58 12.29 -5.18
CA GLN A 337 18.56 11.33 -4.73
C GLN A 337 17.21 12.06 -4.64
N LEU A 338 16.41 11.99 -5.70
CA LEU A 338 15.07 12.59 -5.72
C LEU A 338 14.04 11.59 -5.17
N ARG A 339 13.38 11.91 -4.04
CA ARG A 339 12.16 11.20 -3.64
C ARG A 339 10.99 11.72 -4.48
N GLY A 340 10.27 10.81 -5.15
CA GLY A 340 9.01 11.13 -5.84
C GLY A 340 9.14 11.70 -7.26
N TYR A 341 10.23 11.41 -7.99
CA TYR A 341 10.27 11.71 -9.43
C TYR A 341 9.13 10.97 -10.16
N TYR A 342 8.09 11.72 -10.51
CA TYR A 342 6.99 11.25 -11.33
C TYR A 342 7.06 11.97 -12.68
N LYS A 343 7.30 11.20 -13.76
CA LYS A 343 7.20 11.73 -15.11
C LYS A 343 5.73 12.07 -15.37
N HIS A 344 5.38 13.35 -15.39
CA HIS A 344 4.02 13.80 -15.65
C HIS A 344 3.46 13.15 -16.94
N LYS A 345 2.19 12.75 -16.86
CA LYS A 345 1.45 12.16 -17.97
C LYS A 345 1.34 13.21 -19.09
N LYS A 346 1.93 12.93 -20.25
CA LYS A 346 1.74 13.77 -21.45
C LYS A 346 0.25 13.88 -21.80
N SER A 347 -0.19 15.05 -22.27
CA SER A 347 -1.55 15.24 -22.81
C SER A 347 -1.78 14.28 -23.99
N LYS A 348 -3.04 14.05 -24.39
CA LYS A 348 -3.35 13.05 -25.42
C LYS A 348 -2.77 13.45 -26.78
N GLU A 349 -2.72 14.75 -27.02
CA GLU A 349 -2.28 15.44 -28.24
C GLU A 349 -0.76 15.41 -28.41
N GLU A 350 0.00 15.38 -27.30
CA GLU A 350 1.47 15.34 -27.30
C GLU A 350 2.06 13.91 -27.35
N ARG A 351 1.21 12.88 -27.42
CA ARG A 351 1.65 11.48 -27.43
C ARG A 351 1.89 11.00 -28.86
N ALA A 352 3.10 10.50 -29.10
CA ALA A 352 3.43 9.80 -30.34
C ALA A 352 2.72 8.43 -30.48
N TYR A 353 2.25 7.84 -29.37
CA TYR A 353 1.57 6.54 -29.36
C TYR A 353 0.37 6.56 -28.41
N GLU A 354 -0.70 5.88 -28.82
CA GLU A 354 -1.88 5.67 -27.98
C GLU A 354 -1.57 4.74 -26.80
N LYS A 355 -2.29 4.93 -25.70
CA LYS A 355 -2.14 4.09 -24.51
C LYS A 355 -2.73 2.70 -24.78
N ILE A 356 -2.10 1.65 -24.25
CA ILE A 356 -2.53 0.27 -24.51
C ILE A 356 -3.91 -0.05 -23.94
N GLU A 357 -4.33 0.57 -22.83
CA GLU A 357 -5.68 0.40 -22.29
C GLU A 357 -6.75 1.02 -23.20
N GLU A 358 -6.51 2.24 -23.72
CA GLU A 358 -7.39 2.92 -24.68
C GLU A 358 -7.52 2.11 -25.98
N LEU A 359 -6.40 1.53 -26.45
CA LEU A 359 -6.40 0.61 -27.59
C LEU A 359 -7.21 -0.67 -27.32
N VAL A 360 -7.16 -1.22 -26.10
CA VAL A 360 -7.91 -2.42 -25.72
C VAL A 360 -9.41 -2.14 -25.73
N GLU A 361 -9.86 -1.03 -25.15
CA GLU A 361 -11.27 -0.62 -25.14
C GLU A 361 -11.82 -0.48 -26.56
N ARG A 362 -11.13 0.29 -27.42
CA ARG A 362 -11.56 0.44 -28.83
C ARG A 362 -11.57 -0.88 -29.59
N THR A 363 -10.62 -1.78 -29.31
CA THR A 363 -10.60 -3.11 -29.93
C THR A 363 -11.80 -3.94 -29.50
N ILE A 364 -12.20 -3.86 -28.22
CA ILE A 364 -13.39 -4.54 -27.70
C ILE A 364 -14.64 -3.99 -28.39
N ASP A 365 -14.78 -2.66 -28.52
CA ASP A 365 -15.93 -2.03 -29.16
C ASP A 365 -16.06 -2.45 -30.64
N HIS A 366 -14.95 -2.52 -31.37
CA HIS A 366 -14.95 -2.98 -32.76
C HIS A 366 -15.34 -4.47 -32.88
N LEU A 367 -14.81 -5.31 -32.00
CA LEU A 367 -15.16 -6.74 -31.98
C LEU A 367 -16.61 -6.98 -31.56
N GLU A 368 -17.16 -6.16 -30.66
CA GLU A 368 -18.57 -6.24 -30.26
C GLU A 368 -19.51 -5.94 -31.43
N LYS A 369 -19.14 -5.00 -32.33
CA LYS A 369 -19.88 -4.72 -33.57
C LYS A 369 -19.76 -5.83 -34.61
N ARG A 370 -18.59 -6.46 -34.74
CA ARG A 370 -18.33 -7.51 -35.75
C ARG A 370 -18.80 -8.91 -35.34
N LEU A 371 -18.91 -9.17 -34.05
CA LEU A 371 -19.36 -10.45 -33.49
C LEU A 371 -20.51 -10.21 -32.51
N PRO A 372 -21.72 -9.84 -32.98
CA PRO A 372 -22.88 -9.66 -32.11
C PRO A 372 -23.25 -10.95 -31.36
N VAL A 373 -23.97 -10.82 -30.25
CA VAL A 373 -24.35 -11.95 -29.38
C VAL A 373 -25.31 -12.88 -30.12
N GLY A 374 -25.04 -14.19 -30.09
CA GLY A 374 -26.01 -15.21 -30.52
C GLY A 374 -25.91 -15.64 -31.98
N GLU A 375 -25.08 -14.97 -32.81
CA GLU A 375 -24.87 -15.38 -34.20
C GLU A 375 -23.90 -16.57 -34.34
N GLY A 376 -23.17 -16.93 -33.28
CA GLY A 376 -22.32 -18.13 -33.25
C GLY A 376 -21.15 -18.11 -34.24
N SER A 377 -20.86 -16.97 -34.87
CA SER A 377 -19.83 -16.80 -35.88
C SER A 377 -18.45 -16.63 -35.26
N SER A 378 -17.43 -17.18 -35.91
CA SER A 378 -16.02 -16.97 -35.54
C SER A 378 -15.37 -16.03 -36.55
N LEU A 379 -14.65 -15.02 -36.09
CA LEU A 379 -13.94 -14.09 -36.97
C LEU A 379 -12.51 -14.56 -37.20
N SER A 380 -12.12 -14.67 -38.46
CA SER A 380 -10.82 -15.19 -38.90
C SER A 380 -10.03 -14.08 -39.59
N ILE A 381 -9.19 -13.33 -38.86
CA ILE A 381 -8.56 -12.09 -39.34
C ILE A 381 -7.08 -11.99 -38.98
N SER A 382 -6.28 -11.29 -39.78
CA SER A 382 -4.89 -10.94 -39.43
C SER A 382 -4.81 -9.65 -38.62
N ALA A 383 -3.72 -9.45 -37.86
CA ALA A 383 -3.54 -8.21 -37.10
C ALA A 383 -3.40 -6.97 -38.00
N SER A 384 -2.88 -7.13 -39.22
CA SER A 384 -2.78 -6.04 -40.20
C SER A 384 -4.14 -5.64 -40.74
N GLN A 385 -4.97 -6.60 -41.13
CA GLN A 385 -6.33 -6.35 -41.61
C GLN A 385 -7.19 -5.69 -40.53
N LEU A 386 -7.10 -6.14 -39.26
CA LEU A 386 -7.86 -5.50 -38.19
C LEU A 386 -7.36 -4.06 -37.93
N ALA A 387 -6.06 -3.81 -38.06
CA ALA A 387 -5.52 -2.46 -37.94
C ALA A 387 -6.01 -1.54 -39.08
N GLU A 388 -6.09 -2.05 -40.30
CA GLU A 388 -6.65 -1.32 -41.45
C GLU A 388 -8.15 -1.02 -41.25
N GLU A 389 -8.94 -1.99 -40.78
CA GLU A 389 -10.36 -1.76 -40.47
C GLU A 389 -10.59 -0.69 -39.38
N MET A 390 -9.69 -0.64 -38.39
CA MET A 390 -9.73 0.37 -37.33
C MET A 390 -9.09 1.71 -37.76
N ASN A 391 -8.76 1.86 -39.05
CA ASN A 391 -8.19 3.04 -39.68
C ASN A 391 -6.84 3.49 -39.07
N HIS A 392 -5.95 2.54 -38.80
CA HIS A 392 -4.63 2.81 -38.24
C HIS A 392 -3.55 3.03 -39.29
N GLU A 393 -2.69 4.03 -39.08
CA GLU A 393 -1.35 4.04 -39.68
C GLU A 393 -0.61 2.75 -39.27
N LYS A 394 0.09 2.13 -40.23
CA LYS A 394 0.76 0.81 -40.12
C LYS A 394 1.66 0.60 -38.88
N ALA A 395 1.98 1.65 -38.13
CA ALA A 395 2.89 1.67 -36.99
C ALA A 395 2.41 0.93 -35.71
N GLN A 396 1.17 0.41 -35.63
CA GLN A 396 0.63 -0.17 -34.37
C GLN A 396 0.30 -1.68 -34.38
N VAL A 397 0.60 -2.44 -35.44
CA VAL A 397 0.31 -3.89 -35.51
C VAL A 397 0.94 -4.69 -34.34
N LYS A 398 2.15 -4.30 -33.91
CA LYS A 398 2.82 -4.89 -32.72
C LYS A 398 2.08 -4.58 -31.42
N SER A 399 1.51 -3.38 -31.30
CA SER A 399 0.71 -2.95 -30.14
C SER A 399 -0.64 -3.66 -30.08
N LEU A 400 -1.27 -3.90 -31.24
CA LEU A 400 -2.52 -4.66 -31.36
C LEU A 400 -2.35 -6.12 -30.88
N THR A 401 -1.22 -6.74 -31.21
CA THR A 401 -0.90 -8.10 -30.74
C THR A 401 -0.76 -8.16 -29.21
N ARG A 402 -0.26 -7.08 -28.59
CA ARG A 402 -0.22 -6.96 -27.11
C ARG A 402 -1.61 -6.70 -26.53
N ALA A 403 -2.43 -5.90 -27.21
CA ALA A 403 -3.83 -5.66 -26.83
C ALA A 403 -4.64 -6.97 -26.84
N PHE A 404 -4.48 -7.83 -27.85
CA PHE A 404 -5.18 -9.13 -27.91
C PHE A 404 -4.93 -10.04 -26.71
N LYS A 405 -3.72 -10.04 -26.13
CA LYS A 405 -3.43 -10.79 -24.90
C LYS A 405 -4.21 -10.28 -23.68
N LYS A 406 -4.56 -8.98 -23.67
CA LYS A 406 -5.37 -8.37 -22.62
C LYS A 406 -6.86 -8.59 -22.88
N VAL A 407 -7.30 -8.43 -24.13
CA VAL A 407 -8.69 -8.69 -24.57
C VAL A 407 -9.10 -10.14 -24.31
N SER A 408 -8.19 -11.11 -24.49
CA SER A 408 -8.47 -12.53 -24.27
C SER A 408 -8.85 -12.90 -22.82
N LYS A 409 -8.74 -11.96 -21.87
CA LYS A 409 -9.09 -12.16 -20.46
C LYS A 409 -10.48 -11.62 -20.09
N SER A 410 -11.17 -10.92 -20.99
CA SER A 410 -12.45 -10.26 -20.70
C SER A 410 -13.64 -10.95 -21.37
N LYS A 411 -13.96 -10.61 -22.62
CA LYS A 411 -15.22 -10.96 -23.32
C LYS A 411 -15.05 -11.84 -24.56
N PHE A 412 -13.85 -11.89 -25.12
CA PHE A 412 -13.53 -12.62 -26.35
C PHE A 412 -12.41 -13.62 -26.12
N ILE A 413 -12.47 -14.76 -26.80
CA ILE A 413 -11.39 -15.75 -26.85
C ILE A 413 -10.66 -15.58 -28.17
N ILE A 414 -9.38 -15.21 -28.10
CA ILE A 414 -8.52 -15.00 -29.27
C ILE A 414 -7.49 -16.12 -29.34
N ARG A 415 -7.48 -16.88 -30.43
CA ARG A 415 -6.51 -17.96 -30.70
C ARG A 415 -5.73 -17.66 -31.97
N LYS A 416 -4.48 -18.12 -32.05
CA LYS A 416 -3.73 -18.09 -33.31
C LYS A 416 -4.26 -19.16 -34.26
N LYS A 417 -4.31 -18.87 -35.55
CA LYS A 417 -4.64 -19.84 -36.60
C LYS A 417 -3.65 -21.01 -36.56
N ARG A 418 -4.18 -22.22 -36.73
CA ARG A 418 -3.41 -23.46 -36.76
C ARG A 418 -3.66 -24.19 -38.08
N ASP A 419 -2.67 -24.93 -38.56
CA ASP A 419 -2.78 -25.81 -39.71
C ASP A 419 -3.57 -27.10 -39.35
N LEU A 420 -3.83 -27.94 -40.36
CA LEU A 420 -4.50 -29.24 -40.20
C LEU A 420 -3.75 -30.21 -39.27
N LYS A 421 -2.45 -29.97 -39.05
CA LYS A 421 -1.58 -30.76 -38.16
C LYS A 421 -1.50 -30.18 -36.74
N GLY A 422 -2.23 -29.09 -36.45
CA GLY A 422 -2.29 -28.43 -35.15
C GLY A 422 -1.17 -27.43 -34.85
N ASN A 423 -0.26 -27.17 -35.81
CA ASN A 423 0.83 -26.20 -35.67
C ASN A 423 0.37 -24.78 -35.96
N VAL A 424 0.95 -23.80 -35.26
CA VAL A 424 0.62 -22.38 -35.47
C VAL A 424 1.11 -21.91 -36.84
N MET A 425 0.20 -21.34 -37.64
CA MET A 425 0.53 -20.81 -38.96
C MET A 425 1.44 -19.57 -38.85
N LYS A 426 2.47 -19.50 -39.71
CA LYS A 426 3.45 -18.40 -39.77
C LYS A 426 3.43 -17.74 -41.17
N GLY A 427 4.01 -16.55 -41.29
CA GLY A 427 4.11 -15.83 -42.57
C GLY A 427 2.79 -15.28 -43.07
N ARG A 428 2.53 -15.34 -44.38
CA ARG A 428 1.32 -14.77 -45.03
C ARG A 428 0.00 -15.34 -44.52
N TYR A 429 0.02 -16.56 -43.98
CA TYR A 429 -1.16 -17.23 -43.43
C TYR A 429 -1.29 -17.08 -41.90
N ALA A 430 -0.42 -16.28 -41.28
CA ALA A 430 -0.53 -15.98 -39.85
C ALA A 430 -1.75 -15.11 -39.58
N GLY A 431 -2.50 -15.46 -38.54
CA GLY A 431 -3.68 -14.70 -38.14
C GLY A 431 -4.29 -15.21 -36.85
N PHE A 432 -5.42 -14.63 -36.50
CA PHE A 432 -6.18 -14.96 -35.31
C PHE A 432 -7.57 -15.47 -35.68
N VAL A 433 -8.08 -16.36 -34.84
CA VAL A 433 -9.48 -16.75 -34.81
C VAL A 433 -10.04 -16.23 -33.50
N ILE A 434 -11.08 -15.41 -33.60
CA ILE A 434 -11.70 -14.70 -32.49
C ILE A 434 -13.11 -15.23 -32.31
N TYR A 435 -13.44 -15.58 -31.07
CA TYR A 435 -14.76 -16.02 -30.67
C TYR A 435 -15.29 -15.13 -29.55
N ARG A 436 -16.60 -14.91 -29.50
CA ARG A 436 -17.25 -14.45 -28.28
C ARG A 436 -17.26 -15.60 -27.27
N THR A 437 -16.90 -15.33 -26.02
CA THR A 437 -16.73 -16.39 -25.00
C THR A 437 -18.01 -17.22 -24.81
N GLN A 438 -19.18 -16.57 -24.79
CA GLN A 438 -20.46 -17.25 -24.62
C GLN A 438 -20.79 -18.20 -25.79
N ASP A 439 -20.62 -17.73 -27.02
CA ASP A 439 -20.91 -18.53 -28.23
C ASP A 439 -19.95 -19.72 -28.38
N PHE A 440 -18.67 -19.51 -28.03
CA PHE A 440 -17.68 -20.59 -28.02
C PHE A 440 -18.03 -21.68 -26.99
N MET A 441 -18.49 -21.30 -25.80
CA MET A 441 -18.92 -22.24 -24.77
C MET A 441 -20.17 -23.03 -25.20
N LEU A 442 -21.11 -22.38 -25.90
CA LEU A 442 -22.28 -23.05 -26.49
C LEU A 442 -21.87 -24.07 -27.57
N GLN A 443 -20.90 -23.73 -28.42
CA GLN A 443 -20.36 -24.65 -29.43
C GLN A 443 -19.69 -25.88 -28.78
N ILE A 444 -18.89 -25.69 -27.73
CA ILE A 444 -18.28 -26.82 -26.99
C ILE A 444 -19.34 -27.70 -26.35
N SER A 445 -20.38 -27.10 -25.73
CA SER A 445 -21.48 -27.86 -25.13
C SER A 445 -22.23 -28.72 -26.15
N LYS A 446 -22.53 -28.17 -27.33
CA LYS A 446 -23.15 -28.90 -28.45
C LYS A 446 -22.27 -30.04 -28.96
N GLN A 447 -20.94 -29.85 -29.02
CA GLN A 447 -20.00 -30.91 -29.40
C GLN A 447 -19.89 -32.00 -28.34
N LYS A 448 -19.87 -31.66 -27.04
CA LYS A 448 -19.86 -32.66 -25.95
C LYS A 448 -21.12 -33.54 -25.94
N LYS A 449 -22.30 -32.96 -26.22
CA LYS A 449 -23.54 -33.74 -26.39
C LYS A 449 -23.48 -34.74 -27.55
N LYS A 450 -22.71 -34.46 -28.61
CA LYS A 450 -22.49 -35.40 -29.73
C LYS A 450 -21.47 -36.51 -29.43
N ILE A 451 -20.62 -36.34 -28.43
CA ILE A 451 -19.53 -37.29 -28.08
C ILE A 451 -19.94 -38.21 -26.92
N GLN A 452 -21.15 -38.06 -26.37
CA GLN A 452 -21.66 -38.92 -25.30
C GLN A 452 -21.88 -40.34 -25.87
N LEU A 453 -20.92 -41.23 -25.62
CA LEU A 453 -20.96 -42.64 -26.04
C LEU A 453 -22.12 -43.37 -25.31
N PRO A 454 -22.73 -44.40 -25.94
CA PRO A 454 -23.77 -45.21 -25.29
C PRO A 454 -23.24 -45.85 -23.99
N GLY A 455 -24.06 -45.86 -22.95
CA GLY A 455 -23.68 -46.16 -21.55
C GLY A 455 -22.89 -47.45 -21.32
N ASP A 456 -22.98 -48.42 -22.21
CA ASP A 456 -22.29 -49.71 -22.10
C ASP A 456 -20.77 -49.61 -22.31
N THR A 457 -20.29 -48.59 -23.03
CA THR A 457 -18.85 -48.35 -23.24
C THR A 457 -18.18 -47.63 -22.06
N TYR A 458 -18.94 -46.89 -21.25
CA TYR A 458 -18.41 -46.20 -20.06
C TYR A 458 -18.07 -47.16 -18.92
N ASN A 459 -18.90 -48.21 -18.74
CA ASN A 459 -18.68 -49.24 -17.73
C ASN A 459 -17.46 -50.13 -18.05
N ALA A 460 -17.21 -50.41 -19.34
CA ALA A 460 -16.02 -51.13 -19.77
C ALA A 460 -14.72 -50.34 -19.52
N PHE A 461 -14.77 -49.00 -19.61
CA PHE A 461 -13.61 -48.14 -19.34
C PHE A 461 -13.29 -48.01 -17.85
N CYS A 462 -14.31 -47.97 -16.98
CA CYS A 462 -14.13 -47.89 -15.53
C CYS A 462 -13.53 -49.19 -14.95
N ALA A 463 -13.93 -50.36 -15.47
CA ALA A 463 -13.35 -51.66 -15.07
C ALA A 463 -11.85 -51.82 -15.45
N LEU A 464 -11.38 -51.07 -16.46
CA LEU A 464 -9.98 -51.03 -16.89
C LEU A 464 -9.11 -50.05 -16.07
N GLU A 465 -9.71 -49.10 -15.35
CA GLU A 465 -8.98 -48.21 -14.43
C GLU A 465 -8.75 -48.85 -13.06
N GLU A 466 -9.69 -49.64 -12.54
CA GLU A 466 -9.54 -50.35 -11.26
C GLU A 466 -8.42 -51.42 -11.30
N THR A 467 -8.12 -51.98 -12.48
CA THR A 467 -7.00 -52.93 -12.67
C THR A 467 -5.63 -52.24 -12.76
N LYS A 468 -5.56 -50.94 -13.11
CA LYS A 468 -4.32 -50.13 -13.08
C LYS A 468 -3.94 -49.69 -11.67
N GLU A 469 -4.91 -49.46 -10.79
CA GLU A 469 -4.63 -49.15 -9.38
C GLU A 469 -4.10 -50.36 -8.59
N TYR A 470 -4.51 -51.58 -8.98
CA TYR A 470 -4.02 -52.82 -8.37
C TYR A 470 -2.57 -53.15 -8.75
N THR A 471 -2.17 -52.90 -10.00
CA THR A 471 -0.79 -53.11 -10.48
C THR A 471 0.19 -52.05 -9.96
N SER A 472 -0.28 -50.82 -9.71
CA SER A 472 0.50 -49.75 -9.06
C SER A 472 0.87 -50.07 -7.60
N LYS A 473 0.06 -50.85 -6.88
CA LYS A 473 0.29 -51.18 -5.46
C LYS A 473 1.26 -52.35 -5.24
N LEU A 474 1.37 -53.29 -6.20
CA LEU A 474 2.35 -54.39 -6.12
C LEU A 474 3.80 -53.95 -6.43
N MET A 475 4.00 -52.87 -7.18
CA MET A 475 5.32 -52.36 -7.56
C MET A 475 6.08 -51.63 -6.43
N CYS A 476 5.48 -51.42 -5.25
CA CYS A 476 6.12 -50.75 -4.10
C CYS A 476 6.72 -51.69 -3.04
N GLN A 477 6.81 -53.01 -3.29
CA GLN A 477 7.37 -54.00 -2.34
C GLN A 477 8.55 -54.82 -2.89
N LEU A 478 9.40 -54.24 -3.75
CA LEU A 478 10.65 -54.90 -4.19
C LEU A 478 11.91 -54.19 -3.67
N PRO A 479 12.94 -54.91 -3.17
CA PRO A 479 14.09 -54.32 -2.48
C PRO A 479 15.02 -53.51 -3.40
N LYS A 480 15.64 -52.48 -2.80
CA LYS A 480 16.58 -51.52 -3.40
C LYS A 480 17.94 -52.14 -3.76
N HIS A 481 18.01 -53.07 -4.69
CA HIS A 481 19.28 -53.50 -5.28
C HIS A 481 19.09 -53.72 -6.79
N LEU A 482 19.26 -52.65 -7.57
CA LEU A 482 19.74 -52.61 -8.96
C LEU A 482 19.48 -51.19 -9.51
N GLY A 483 20.49 -50.66 -10.20
CA GLY A 483 20.64 -49.24 -10.49
C GLY A 483 19.61 -48.63 -11.44
N THR A 484 19.60 -47.30 -11.40
CA THR A 484 18.98 -46.32 -12.31
C THR A 484 18.74 -46.81 -13.75
N VAL A 485 17.47 -46.80 -14.18
CA VAL A 485 17.08 -46.77 -15.61
C VAL A 485 16.02 -45.69 -15.84
N SER A 486 16.19 -44.93 -16.93
CA SER A 486 15.58 -43.64 -17.21
C SER A 486 14.07 -43.67 -17.56
N ARG A 487 13.39 -42.55 -17.29
CA ARG A 487 11.93 -42.29 -17.44
C ARG A 487 11.38 -42.21 -18.88
N SER A 488 12.09 -42.65 -19.91
CA SER A 488 11.74 -42.33 -21.32
C SER A 488 10.97 -43.40 -22.11
N TRP A 489 10.53 -44.52 -21.52
CA TRP A 489 9.98 -45.64 -22.29
C TRP A 489 8.49 -46.01 -22.06
N VAL A 490 7.69 -45.24 -21.33
CA VAL A 490 6.30 -45.67 -20.98
C VAL A 490 5.17 -44.79 -21.56
N LEU A 491 5.46 -43.88 -22.50
CA LEU A 491 4.42 -43.04 -23.14
C LEU A 491 4.29 -43.24 -24.66
N GLY A 492 4.82 -44.34 -25.20
CA GLY A 492 4.91 -44.59 -26.65
C GLY A 492 3.79 -45.41 -27.30
N GLU A 493 2.95 -46.14 -26.56
CA GLU A 493 2.11 -47.20 -27.17
C GLU A 493 0.59 -47.12 -26.88
N VAL A 494 0.04 -45.94 -26.62
CA VAL A 494 -1.43 -45.76 -26.44
C VAL A 494 -2.09 -44.95 -27.58
N TYR A 495 -1.34 -44.57 -28.62
CA TYR A 495 -1.85 -43.84 -29.79
C TYR A 495 -1.95 -44.66 -31.09
N ARG A 496 -1.98 -46.00 -30.99
CA ARG A 496 -2.36 -46.88 -32.11
C ARG A 496 -3.62 -47.66 -31.72
N LEU A 497 -4.78 -47.16 -32.15
CA LEU A 497 -6.00 -47.88 -32.55
C LEU A 497 -7.16 -46.84 -32.59
N GLY A 498 -7.37 -46.22 -33.76
CA GLY A 498 -8.55 -45.40 -34.06
C GLY A 498 -9.84 -46.24 -34.14
N ILE A 499 -11.03 -45.65 -34.30
CA ILE A 499 -11.67 -45.46 -35.63
C ILE A 499 -12.94 -44.58 -35.50
N PHE A 500 -13.10 -43.60 -36.40
CA PHE A 500 -14.38 -43.12 -36.98
C PHE A 500 -14.44 -43.61 -38.45
N PRO A 501 -15.62 -43.74 -39.08
CA PRO A 501 -15.82 -44.65 -40.21
C PRO A 501 -15.59 -44.04 -41.61
N GLY A 502 -14.84 -44.80 -42.44
CA GLY A 502 -14.94 -45.00 -43.91
C GLY A 502 -14.71 -43.82 -44.89
N PRO A 503 -14.59 -44.08 -46.21
CA PRO A 503 -14.17 -45.29 -46.95
C PRO A 503 -13.08 -45.02 -48.03
N GLY A 504 -12.54 -46.08 -48.67
CA GLY A 504 -11.69 -46.00 -49.88
C GLY A 504 -10.25 -46.46 -49.65
N LEU A 505 -9.92 -47.75 -49.67
CA LEU A 505 -9.54 -48.54 -50.86
C LEU A 505 -8.47 -47.82 -51.71
N TRP A 506 -7.24 -48.34 -51.73
CA TRP A 506 -6.54 -48.92 -52.89
C TRP A 506 -5.02 -49.06 -52.59
N TRP A 507 -4.52 -50.31 -52.62
CA TRP A 507 -3.29 -50.84 -53.27
C TRP A 507 -2.00 -49.98 -53.26
N ILE A 508 -0.75 -50.47 -53.14
CA ILE A 508 -0.08 -51.76 -52.92
C ILE A 508 1.44 -51.42 -52.94
N MET A 509 2.29 -52.23 -52.27
CA MET A 509 3.75 -52.46 -52.47
C MET A 509 4.70 -51.23 -52.55
N GLU A 510 5.79 -51.13 -51.81
CA GLU A 510 6.80 -52.11 -51.34
C GLU A 510 7.45 -51.60 -50.04
#